data_AF-A0A711KIF7-F1
#
_entry.id   AF-A0A711KIF7-F1
#
_cell.length_a   1.000
_cell.length_b   1.000
_cell.length_c   1.000
_cell.angle_alpha   90.00
_cell.angle_beta   90.00
_cell.angle_gamma   90.00
#
_symmetry.space_group_name_H-M   'P 1'
#
loop_
_entity.id
_entity.type
_entity.pdbx_description
1 polymer ?
#
loop_
_entity_poly.entity_id
_entity_poly.type
_entity_poly.pdbx_seq_one_letter_code
_entity_poly.pdbx_strand_id
1 'polypeptide(L)'
;MEFFYVVKATQKSGKQDATVWFTAKSEARANLMLDVVLEDAEIETGRGKDYARPIRTNFPVVNKLPPEGEISFTFTNYYRLGEDGMTW
;
A
#
# COMPACT_ATOMS: atom_id res chain seq x y z
N MET A 1 11.13 11.49 5.00
CA MET A 1 9.78 11.73 4.48
C MET A 1 9.05 10.42 4.55
N GLU A 2 7.81 10.43 5.00
CA GLU A 2 6.96 9.24 4.99
C GLU A 2 6.25 9.06 3.64
N PHE A 3 6.16 7.80 3.21
CA PHE A 3 5.49 7.39 2.00
C PHE A 3 4.52 6.28 2.35
N PHE A 4 3.23 6.48 2.07
CA PHE A 4 2.18 5.49 2.28
C PHE A 4 1.64 5.04 0.93
N TYR A 5 1.50 3.73 0.76
CA TYR A 5 1.01 3.12 -0.46
C TYR A 5 -0.17 2.21 -0.16
N VAL A 6 -1.16 2.23 -1.06
CA VAL A 6 -2.19 1.21 -1.17
C VAL A 6 -2.03 0.44 -2.46
N VAL A 7 -2.15 -0.88 -2.34
CA VAL A 7 -2.11 -1.83 -3.43
C VAL A 7 -3.48 -2.49 -3.49
N LYS A 8 -4.33 -1.93 -4.35
CA LYS A 8 -5.72 -2.37 -4.45
C LYS A 8 -5.81 -3.75 -5.09
N ALA A 9 -6.54 -4.65 -4.45
CA ALA A 9 -6.90 -5.91 -5.05
C ALA A 9 -7.90 -5.66 -6.20
N THR A 10 -7.80 -6.45 -7.25
CA THR A 10 -8.80 -6.42 -8.32
C THR A 10 -10.09 -7.07 -7.83
N GLN A 11 -11.25 -6.58 -8.32
CA GLN A 11 -12.55 -7.16 -7.96
C GLN A 11 -12.63 -8.67 -8.25
N LYS A 12 -11.87 -9.16 -9.25
CA LYS A 12 -11.86 -10.57 -9.66
C LYS A 12 -11.03 -11.46 -8.74
N SER A 13 -10.02 -10.92 -8.06
CA SER A 13 -9.14 -11.74 -7.21
C SER A 13 -9.81 -12.12 -5.89
N GLY A 14 -10.81 -11.34 -5.43
CA GLY A 14 -11.47 -11.54 -4.15
C GLY A 14 -10.54 -11.35 -2.94
N LYS A 15 -9.32 -10.84 -3.17
CA LYS A 15 -8.32 -10.57 -2.13
C LYS A 15 -8.60 -9.24 -1.44
N GLN A 16 -8.03 -9.06 -0.25
CA GLN A 16 -8.05 -7.78 0.45
C GLN A 16 -7.01 -6.82 -0.12
N ASP A 17 -7.33 -5.53 -0.08
CA ASP A 17 -6.38 -4.46 -0.37
C ASP A 17 -5.21 -4.53 0.62
N ALA A 18 -4.00 -4.32 0.10
CA ALA A 18 -2.79 -4.23 0.90
C ALA A 18 -2.37 -2.78 1.08
N THR A 19 -1.75 -2.47 2.22
CA THR A 19 -1.12 -1.18 2.48
C THR A 19 0.27 -1.38 3.06
N VAL A 20 1.19 -0.47 2.75
CA VAL A 20 2.54 -0.45 3.31
C VAL A 20 3.04 0.99 3.38
N TRP A 21 3.94 1.27 4.32
CA TRP A 21 4.56 2.58 4.42
C TRP A 21 6.05 2.51 4.77
N PHE A 22 6.75 3.58 4.42
CA PHE A 22 8.20 3.69 4.58
C PHE A 22 8.62 5.11 4.95
N THR A 23 9.68 5.22 5.74
CA THR A 23 10.46 6.44 5.91
C THR A 23 11.64 6.40 4.94
N ALA A 24 11.68 7.33 3.98
CA ALA A 24 12.77 7.42 3.01
C ALA A 24 13.27 8.86 2.81
N LYS A 25 14.51 8.97 2.31
CA LYS A 25 15.13 10.25 1.93
C LYS A 25 14.65 10.78 0.58
N SER A 26 14.08 9.93 -0.26
CA SER A 26 13.56 10.28 -1.59
C SER A 26 12.46 9.31 -2.02
N GLU A 27 11.62 9.75 -2.96
CA GLU A 27 10.58 8.91 -3.55
C GLU A 27 11.17 7.71 -4.29
N ALA A 28 12.28 7.90 -5.01
CA ALA A 28 12.97 6.79 -5.69
C ALA A 28 13.40 5.68 -4.72
N ARG A 29 13.86 6.05 -3.51
CA ARG A 29 14.23 5.09 -2.48
C ARG A 29 12.99 4.37 -1.92
N ALA A 30 11.88 5.08 -1.72
CA ALA A 30 10.63 4.48 -1.26
C ALA A 30 10.06 3.49 -2.28
N ASN A 31 10.11 3.81 -3.59
CA ASN A 31 9.66 2.91 -4.64
C ASN A 31 10.50 1.61 -4.69
N LEU A 32 11.82 1.70 -4.52
CA LEU A 32 12.67 0.51 -4.43
C LEU A 32 12.33 -0.38 -3.22
N MET A 33 12.04 0.24 -2.06
CA MET A 33 11.61 -0.51 -0.86
C MET A 33 10.23 -1.16 -1.06
N LEU A 34 9.32 -0.46 -1.74
CA LEU A 34 8.01 -0.97 -2.12
C LEU A 34 8.15 -2.20 -3.02
N ASP A 35 9.00 -2.16 -4.03
CA ASP A 35 9.21 -3.28 -4.95
C ASP A 35 9.72 -4.53 -4.21
N VAL A 36 10.69 -4.35 -3.29
CA VAL A 36 11.22 -5.45 -2.45
C VAL A 36 10.11 -6.07 -1.58
N VAL A 37 9.33 -5.23 -0.89
CA VAL A 37 8.28 -5.73 0.00
C VAL A 37 7.14 -6.44 -0.76
N LEU A 38 6.82 -5.98 -1.97
CA LEU A 38 5.83 -6.67 -2.81
C LEU A 38 6.36 -8.01 -3.32
N GLU A 39 7.64 -8.09 -3.67
CA GLU A 39 8.29 -9.34 -4.07
C GLU A 39 8.32 -10.35 -2.91
N ASP A 40 8.76 -9.94 -1.71
CA ASP A 40 8.81 -10.78 -0.51
C ASP A 40 7.41 -11.28 -0.09
N ALA A 41 6.36 -10.50 -0.36
CA ALA A 41 4.97 -10.88 -0.09
C ALA A 41 4.30 -11.66 -1.23
N GLU A 42 5.03 -11.98 -2.30
CA GLU A 42 4.51 -12.64 -3.52
C GLU A 42 3.32 -11.89 -4.15
N ILE A 43 3.32 -10.56 -4.06
CA ILE A 43 2.29 -9.68 -4.61
C ILE A 43 2.70 -9.19 -5.99
N GLU A 44 2.16 -9.83 -7.01
CA GLU A 44 2.29 -9.34 -8.39
C GLU A 44 1.27 -8.23 -8.69
N THR A 45 1.74 -7.08 -9.18
CA THR A 45 0.88 -5.93 -9.51
C THR A 45 0.82 -5.68 -11.03
N GLY A 46 -0.32 -5.17 -11.52
CA GLY A 46 -0.48 -4.72 -12.90
C GLY A 46 -1.71 -5.29 -13.62
N ARG A 47 -1.77 -5.06 -14.93
CA ARG A 47 -2.92 -5.47 -15.75
C ARG A 47 -2.96 -7.00 -15.85
N GLY A 48 -4.09 -7.58 -15.46
CA GLY A 48 -4.30 -9.04 -15.50
C GLY A 48 -3.72 -9.79 -14.30
N LYS A 49 -3.19 -9.07 -13.30
CA LYS A 49 -2.75 -9.62 -12.01
C LYS A 49 -3.83 -9.44 -10.95
N ASP A 50 -3.61 -10.05 -9.79
CA ASP A 50 -4.55 -9.98 -8.67
C ASP A 50 -4.62 -8.60 -8.02
N TYR A 51 -3.56 -7.80 -8.18
CA TYR A 51 -3.41 -6.47 -7.62
C TYR A 51 -3.15 -5.43 -8.70
N ALA A 52 -3.73 -4.25 -8.54
CA ALA A 52 -3.41 -3.08 -9.35
C ALA A 52 -2.05 -2.50 -8.96
N ARG A 53 -1.53 -1.57 -9.78
CA ARG A 53 -0.30 -0.86 -9.44
C ARG A 53 -0.46 -0.11 -8.12
N PRO A 54 0.58 -0.06 -7.27
CA PRO A 54 0.53 0.70 -6.02
C PRO A 54 0.21 2.18 -6.28
N ILE A 55 -0.61 2.74 -5.39
CA ILE A 55 -1.00 4.15 -5.41
C ILE A 55 -0.43 4.80 -4.16
N ARG A 56 0.36 5.86 -4.34
CA ARG A 56 0.83 6.70 -3.24
C ARG A 56 -0.32 7.58 -2.75
N THR A 57 -0.52 7.62 -1.44
CA THR A 57 -1.53 8.47 -0.79
C THR A 57 -0.87 9.44 0.18
N ASN A 58 -1.68 10.30 0.81
CA ASN A 58 -1.24 11.03 1.99
C ASN A 58 -0.92 10.03 3.12
N PHE A 59 0.00 10.42 4.00
CA PHE A 59 0.31 9.63 5.17
C PHE A 59 -0.85 9.74 6.18
N PRO A 60 -1.44 8.63 6.63
CA PRO A 60 -2.60 8.65 7.49
C PRO A 60 -2.23 9.08 8.91
N VAL A 61 -3.02 9.98 9.51
CA VAL A 61 -2.88 10.37 10.92
C VAL A 61 -3.85 9.53 11.75
N VAL A 62 -3.43 8.31 12.08
CA VAL A 62 -4.28 7.29 12.70
C VAL A 62 -3.62 6.63 13.91
N ASN A 63 -4.43 6.05 14.80
CA ASN A 63 -3.95 5.41 16.02
C ASN A 63 -3.34 4.02 15.79
N LYS A 64 -3.68 3.35 14.68
CA LYS A 64 -3.25 1.99 14.38
C LYS A 64 -2.59 1.91 13.00
N LEU A 65 -1.31 2.27 12.96
CA LEU A 65 -0.47 2.07 11.79
C LEU A 65 0.24 0.72 11.90
N PRO A 66 0.36 -0.07 10.81
CA PRO A 66 1.20 -1.26 10.81
C PRO A 66 2.69 -0.90 11.00
N PRO A 67 3.56 -1.87 11.32
CA PRO A 67 5.01 -1.65 11.33
C PRO A 67 5.52 -1.10 10.00
N GLU A 68 6.59 -0.30 10.05
CA GLU A 68 7.23 0.23 8.85
C GLU A 68 7.76 -0.91 7.98
N GLY A 69 7.49 -0.87 6.68
CA GLY A 69 7.96 -1.86 5.72
C GLY A 69 7.22 -3.19 5.72
N GLU A 70 6.15 -3.34 6.52
CA GLU A 70 5.32 -4.56 6.51
C GLU A 70 4.03 -4.35 5.71
N ILE A 71 3.67 -5.35 4.88
CA ILE A 71 2.37 -5.39 4.21
C ILE A 71 1.27 -5.64 5.25
N SER A 72 0.30 -4.74 5.29
CA SER A 72 -0.92 -4.93 6.05
C SER A 72 -2.13 -5.11 5.13
N PHE A 73 -2.79 -6.25 5.27
CA PHE A 73 -4.11 -6.53 4.67
C PHE A 73 -5.27 -6.09 5.57
N THR A 74 -4.98 -5.67 6.80
CA THR A 74 -6.01 -5.35 7.80
C THR A 74 -6.23 -3.87 8.01
N PHE A 75 -5.34 -3.00 7.51
CA PHE A 75 -5.47 -1.56 7.68
C PHE A 75 -6.80 -1.02 7.14
N THR A 76 -7.21 -1.52 5.97
CA THR A 76 -8.46 -1.16 5.30
C THR A 76 -9.73 -1.67 6.02
N ASN A 77 -9.58 -2.56 7.00
CA ASN A 77 -10.68 -2.97 7.88
C ASN A 77 -11.01 -1.88 8.92
N TYR A 78 -10.06 -1.00 9.25
CA TYR A 78 -10.22 0.06 10.25
C TYR A 78 -10.38 1.46 9.65
N TYR A 79 -9.69 1.73 8.53
CA TYR A 79 -9.64 3.04 7.88
C TYR A 79 -10.00 2.90 6.40
N ARG A 80 -10.68 3.88 5.82
CA ARG A 80 -11.17 3.82 4.44
C ARG A 80 -10.58 4.95 3.63
N LEU A 81 -10.04 4.61 2.46
CA LEU A 81 -9.60 5.62 1.51
C LEU A 81 -10.82 6.41 1.01
N GLY A 82 -10.72 7.74 1.09
CA GLY A 82 -11.72 8.67 0.60
C GLY A 82 -11.89 8.59 -0.92
N GLU A 83 -12.95 9.23 -1.41
CA GLU A 83 -13.25 9.32 -2.85
C GLU A 83 -12.18 10.10 -3.63
N ASP A 84 -11.40 10.93 -2.93
CA ASP A 84 -10.24 11.64 -3.49
C ASP A 84 -9.08 10.71 -3.85
N GLY A 85 -9.10 9.46 -3.36
CA GLY A 85 -8.04 8.48 -3.56
C GLY A 85 -6.72 8.83 -2.86
N MET A 86 -6.72 9.80 -1.95
CA MET A 86 -5.52 10.36 -1.33
C MET A 86 -5.59 10.38 0.20
N THR A 87 -6.78 10.53 0.79
CA THR A 87 -6.95 10.70 2.24
C THR A 87 -7.59 9.47 2.88
N TRP A 88 -7.20 9.13 4.11
CA TRP A 88 -7.63 7.95 4.87
C TRP A 88 -8.44 8.28 6.11
#